data_AF-A0A7L3BJF0-F1
#
_entry.id   AF-A0A7L3BJF0-F1
#
_cell.length_a   1.000
_cell.length_b   1.000
_cell.length_c   1.000
_cell.angle_alpha   90.00
_cell.angle_beta   90.00
_cell.angle_gamma   90.00
#
_symmetry.space_group_name_H-M   'P 1'
#
loop_
_entity.id
_entity.type
_entity.pdbx_description
1 polymer ?
#
loop_
_entity_poly.entity_id
_entity_poly.type
_entity_poly.pdbx_seq_one_letter_code
_entity_poly.pdbx_strand_id
1 'polypeptide(L)'
;MALADNAGCAKPGEDFPFPEIIELNVGGQVYITRHPTLVSVPGSLLWEMFTQKNIRSLARDSKGRFFVDRDGFLFRYILDYMRDQQLVLPDHFPERSRLRREAEYFMLPELVKMLAPKLSKQNSLGDDPCQSDPEELSPNADATRNLTSASATIPSTMAGGPGGAVTAGAGAAGTDVRRAGFITIGYRG
;
A
#
# COMPACT_ATOMS: atom_id res chain seq x y z
N MET A 1 -47.87 2.14 41.44
CA MET A 1 -46.99 2.72 40.41
C MET A 1 -46.25 1.55 39.76
N ALA A 2 -46.66 1.17 38.55
CA ALA A 2 -45.90 0.24 37.70
C ALA A 2 -45.41 1.05 36.51
N LEU A 3 -44.10 1.25 36.40
CA LEU A 3 -43.47 1.83 35.22
C LEU A 3 -43.38 0.72 34.19
N ALA A 4 -44.05 0.93 33.06
CA ALA A 4 -43.89 0.09 31.88
C ALA A 4 -42.58 0.47 31.19
N ASP A 5 -41.71 -0.51 31.00
CA ASP A 5 -40.48 -0.40 30.23
C ASP A 5 -40.87 -0.36 28.74
N ASN A 6 -40.94 0.84 28.18
CA ASN A 6 -41.21 1.05 26.77
C ASN A 6 -39.90 0.87 25.98
N ALA A 7 -39.47 -0.39 25.83
CA ALA A 7 -38.39 -0.78 24.92
C ALA A 7 -38.96 -0.82 23.48
N GLY A 8 -39.22 0.36 22.92
CA GLY A 8 -39.69 0.52 21.56
C GLY A 8 -38.76 1.43 20.76
N CYS A 9 -37.86 0.85 19.97
CA CYS A 9 -37.58 1.36 18.63
C CYS A 9 -36.95 0.25 17.78
N ALA A 10 -37.78 -0.70 17.36
CA ALA A 10 -37.54 -1.36 16.09
C ALA A 10 -37.93 -0.36 14.98
N LYS A 11 -37.00 -0.03 14.10
CA LYS A 11 -37.36 0.42 12.74
C LYS A 11 -36.81 -0.61 11.73
N PRO A 12 -37.55 -1.67 11.40
CA PRO A 12 -37.30 -2.44 10.20
C PRO A 12 -38.12 -1.76 9.10
N GLY A 13 -37.53 -0.78 8.41
CA GLY A 13 -38.30 0.03 7.46
C GLY A 13 -37.47 0.88 6.50
N GLU A 14 -36.19 0.56 6.32
CA GLU A 14 -35.49 1.00 5.11
C GLU A 14 -35.16 -0.28 4.35
N ASP A 15 -35.63 -0.36 3.11
CA ASP A 15 -35.15 -1.35 2.14
C ASP A 15 -33.66 -1.07 1.91
N PHE A 16 -32.81 -1.51 2.85
CA PHE A 16 -31.38 -1.41 2.70
C PHE A 16 -31.02 -2.24 1.47
N PRO A 17 -30.40 -1.64 0.45
CA PRO A 17 -30.12 -2.38 -0.77
C PRO A 17 -29.02 -3.44 -0.53
N PHE A 18 -28.38 -3.42 0.65
CA PHE A 18 -27.34 -4.34 1.06
C PHE A 18 -27.85 -5.41 2.04
N PRO A 19 -27.37 -6.66 1.91
CA PRO A 19 -27.63 -7.70 2.89
C PRO A 19 -27.00 -7.35 4.25
N GLU A 20 -27.54 -7.92 5.33
CA GLU A 20 -26.99 -7.73 6.68
C GLU A 20 -25.53 -8.21 6.77
N ILE A 21 -25.23 -9.33 6.12
CA ILE A 21 -23.90 -9.93 6.06
C ILE A 21 -23.30 -9.67 4.68
N ILE A 22 -22.08 -9.13 4.66
CA ILE A 22 -21.38 -8.69 3.47
C ILE A 22 -20.05 -9.43 3.37
N GLU A 23 -19.80 -9.99 2.19
CA GLU A 23 -18.53 -10.61 1.83
C GLU A 23 -17.69 -9.65 0.98
N LEU A 24 -16.45 -9.42 1.41
CA LEU A 24 -15.47 -8.59 0.71
C LEU A 24 -14.27 -9.45 0.33
N ASN A 25 -13.72 -9.20 -0.85
CA ASN A 25 -12.45 -9.70 -1.32
C ASN A 25 -11.49 -8.53 -1.44
N VAL A 26 -10.53 -8.45 -0.53
CA VAL A 26 -9.54 -7.36 -0.45
C VAL A 26 -8.18 -7.90 -0.89
N GLY A 27 -7.76 -7.58 -2.11
CA GLY A 27 -6.48 -8.04 -2.66
C GLY A 27 -6.29 -9.56 -2.69
N GLY A 28 -7.38 -10.33 -2.74
CA GLY A 28 -7.38 -11.80 -2.66
C GLY A 28 -7.75 -12.37 -1.29
N GLN A 29 -7.75 -11.55 -0.22
CA GLN A 29 -8.16 -11.97 1.11
C GLN A 29 -9.66 -11.76 1.31
N VAL A 30 -10.37 -12.84 1.67
CA VAL A 30 -11.82 -12.76 1.91
C VAL A 30 -12.11 -12.38 3.35
N TYR A 31 -13.00 -11.41 3.53
CA TYR A 31 -13.53 -10.94 4.79
C TYR A 31 -15.05 -11.02 4.80
N ILE A 32 -15.60 -11.38 5.95
CA ILE A 32 -17.04 -11.40 6.19
C ILE A 32 -17.32 -10.45 7.34
N THR A 33 -18.24 -9.52 7.12
CA THR A 33 -18.61 -8.53 8.13
C THR A 33 -20.08 -8.15 8.00
N ARG A 34 -20.57 -7.34 8.94
CA ARG A 34 -21.93 -6.81 8.92
C ARG A 34 -21.97 -5.47 8.18
N HIS A 35 -23.07 -5.19 7.48
CA HIS A 35 -23.34 -3.88 6.90
C HIS A 35 -23.13 -2.71 7.89
N PRO A 36 -23.70 -2.72 9.12
CA PRO A 36 -23.49 -1.65 10.10
C PRO A 36 -22.03 -1.39 10.46
N THR A 37 -21.15 -2.39 10.34
CA THR A 37 -19.71 -2.21 10.57
C THR A 37 -19.07 -1.39 9.45
N LEU A 38 -19.44 -1.61 8.19
CA LEU A 38 -18.89 -0.87 7.05
C LEU A 38 -19.41 0.57 7.01
N VAL A 39 -20.58 0.80 7.60
CA VAL A 39 -21.17 2.12 7.81
C VAL A 39 -21.00 2.60 9.26
N SER A 40 -19.99 2.16 10.01
CA SER A 40 -19.80 2.67 11.39
C SER A 40 -19.16 4.05 11.44
N VAL A 41 -18.35 4.39 10.44
CA VAL A 41 -17.61 5.66 10.37
C VAL A 41 -18.14 6.51 9.21
N PRO A 42 -18.95 7.55 9.48
CA PRO A 42 -19.50 8.41 8.43
C PRO A 42 -18.39 9.19 7.73
N GLY A 43 -18.49 9.28 6.40
CA GLY A 43 -17.49 9.94 5.56
C GLY A 43 -16.24 9.11 5.24
N SER A 44 -16.19 7.85 5.70
CA SER A 44 -15.18 6.90 5.21
C SER A 44 -15.50 6.42 3.80
N LEU A 45 -14.49 5.90 3.09
CA LEU A 45 -14.67 5.35 1.74
C LEU A 45 -15.66 4.17 1.75
N LEU A 46 -15.54 3.29 2.76
CA LEU A 46 -16.45 2.15 2.91
C LEU A 46 -17.87 2.61 3.24
N TRP A 47 -18.02 3.63 4.09
CA TRP A 47 -19.34 4.24 4.32
C TRP A 47 -19.95 4.72 3.01
N GLU A 48 -19.21 5.43 2.18
CA GLU A 48 -19.71 5.90 0.89
C GLU A 48 -20.12 4.73 -0.02
N MET A 49 -19.25 3.72 -0.17
CA MET A 49 -19.53 2.53 -0.97
C MET A 49 -20.80 1.79 -0.52
N PHE A 50 -20.99 1.63 0.79
CA PHE A 50 -22.09 0.83 1.38
C PHE A 50 -23.31 1.65 1.80
N THR A 51 -23.32 2.95 1.51
CA THR A 51 -24.49 3.84 1.65
C THR A 51 -25.03 4.28 0.28
N GLN A 52 -24.22 4.21 -0.77
CA GLN A 52 -24.66 4.52 -2.13
C GLN A 52 -25.79 3.57 -2.59
N LYS A 53 -26.83 4.16 -3.18
CA LYS A 53 -28.00 3.42 -3.73
C LYS A 53 -27.63 2.55 -4.94
N ASN A 54 -26.48 2.78 -5.58
CA ASN A 54 -26.08 2.07 -6.78
C ASN A 54 -25.03 1.00 -6.49
N ILE A 55 -25.47 -0.17 -6.06
CA ILE A 55 -24.61 -1.32 -5.74
C ILE A 55 -23.87 -1.84 -6.99
N ARG A 56 -24.43 -1.64 -8.19
CA ARG A 56 -23.87 -2.18 -9.44
C ARG A 56 -22.58 -1.48 -9.88
N SER A 57 -22.27 -0.31 -9.35
CA SER A 57 -21.00 0.37 -9.63
C SER A 57 -19.83 -0.22 -8.85
N LEU A 58 -20.09 -0.98 -7.79
CA LEU A 58 -19.03 -1.56 -6.96
C LEU A 58 -18.39 -2.75 -7.67
N ALA A 59 -17.06 -2.75 -7.74
CA ALA A 59 -16.31 -3.86 -8.30
C ALA A 59 -16.64 -5.17 -7.58
N ARG A 60 -16.76 -6.25 -8.34
CA ARG A 60 -17.00 -7.59 -7.81
C ARG A 60 -16.04 -8.60 -8.40
N ASP A 61 -15.70 -9.62 -7.63
CA ASP A 61 -14.90 -10.73 -8.13
C ASP A 61 -15.76 -11.76 -8.91
N SER A 62 -15.11 -12.79 -9.44
CA SER A 62 -15.78 -13.86 -10.20
C SER A 62 -16.81 -14.67 -9.40
N LYS A 63 -16.78 -14.58 -8.07
CA LYS A 63 -17.73 -15.23 -7.16
C LYS A 63 -18.80 -14.24 -6.64
N GLY A 64 -18.82 -13.01 -7.14
CA GLY A 64 -19.82 -12.00 -6.80
C GLY A 64 -19.56 -11.24 -5.49
N ARG A 65 -18.41 -11.43 -4.84
CA ARG A 65 -18.04 -10.66 -3.63
C ARG A 65 -17.59 -9.26 -3.97
N PHE A 66 -17.80 -8.30 -3.08
CA PHE A 66 -17.29 -6.93 -3.26
C PHE A 66 -15.77 -6.93 -3.31
N PHE A 67 -15.20 -6.36 -4.36
CA PHE A 67 -13.76 -6.38 -4.57
C PHE A 67 -13.13 -5.04 -4.21
N VAL A 68 -12.02 -5.11 -3.47
CA VAL A 68 -11.20 -3.96 -3.09
C VAL A 68 -9.76 -4.27 -3.47
N ASP A 69 -9.17 -3.42 -4.31
CA ASP A 69 -7.80 -3.59 -4.82
C ASP A 69 -6.76 -3.02 -3.83
N ARG A 70 -6.76 -3.54 -2.59
CA ARG A 70 -5.89 -3.11 -1.48
C ARG A 70 -5.26 -4.30 -0.75
N ASP A 71 -4.37 -4.00 0.19
CA ASP A 71 -3.69 -5.01 1.00
C ASP A 71 -4.67 -5.71 1.95
N GLY A 72 -4.96 -6.97 1.64
CA GLY A 72 -5.85 -7.81 2.43
C GLY A 72 -5.38 -8.05 3.86
N PHE A 73 -4.08 -8.13 4.14
CA PHE A 73 -3.59 -8.42 5.49
C PHE A 73 -3.74 -7.21 6.42
N LEU A 74 -3.44 -6.02 5.89
CA LEU A 74 -3.58 -4.77 6.64
C LEU A 74 -5.06 -4.39 6.83
N PHE A 75 -5.93 -4.78 5.90
CA PHE A 75 -7.37 -4.55 6.02
C PHE A 75 -7.99 -5.14 7.29
N ARG A 76 -7.41 -6.21 7.85
CA ARG A 76 -7.86 -6.76 9.14
C ARG A 76 -7.93 -5.69 10.23
N TYR A 77 -6.87 -4.89 10.38
CA TYR A 77 -6.80 -3.85 11.40
C TYR A 77 -7.73 -2.67 11.10
N ILE A 78 -7.97 -2.38 9.82
CA ILE A 78 -8.97 -1.39 9.40
C ILE A 78 -10.36 -1.86 9.82
N LEU A 79 -10.69 -3.12 9.55
CA LEU A 79 -11.98 -3.71 9.88
C LEU A 79 -12.21 -3.79 11.38
N ASP A 80 -11.19 -4.18 12.15
CA ASP A 80 -11.27 -4.23 13.62
C ASP A 80 -11.46 -2.83 14.21
N TYR A 81 -10.78 -1.81 13.67
CA TYR A 81 -11.05 -0.42 14.04
C TYR A 81 -12.50 -0.01 13.75
N MET A 82 -13.09 -0.43 12.63
CA MET A 82 -14.50 -0.11 12.33
C MET A 82 -15.50 -0.85 13.24
N ARG A 83 -15.10 -1.95 13.87
CA ARG A 83 -15.94 -2.71 14.82
C ARG A 83 -15.93 -2.08 16.21
N ASP A 84 -14.74 -1.81 16.73
CA ASP A 84 -14.55 -1.44 18.14
C ASP A 84 -14.30 0.07 18.32
N GLN A 85 -14.08 0.80 17.21
CA GLN A 85 -13.59 2.19 17.20
C GLN A 85 -12.27 2.37 17.96
N GLN A 86 -11.52 1.28 18.12
CA GLN A 86 -10.24 1.23 18.83
C GLN A 86 -9.19 0.55 17.97
N LEU A 87 -7.94 1.04 18.05
CA LEU A 87 -6.80 0.45 17.36
C LEU A 87 -6.01 -0.43 18.32
N VAL A 88 -6.10 -1.75 18.12
CA VAL A 88 -5.28 -2.73 18.83
C VAL A 88 -4.26 -3.31 17.85
N LEU A 89 -2.98 -3.14 18.16
CA LEU A 89 -1.86 -3.66 17.36
C LEU A 89 -1.01 -4.61 18.21
N PRO A 90 -0.43 -5.66 17.61
CA PRO A 90 0.55 -6.50 18.29
C PRO A 90 1.76 -5.71 18.80
N ASP A 91 2.40 -6.23 19.84
CA ASP A 91 3.69 -5.73 20.32
C ASP A 91 4.70 -5.84 19.17
N HIS A 92 5.29 -4.70 18.79
CA HIS A 92 6.14 -4.53 17.60
C HIS A 92 5.42 -4.79 16.26
N PHE A 93 4.65 -3.80 15.81
CA PHE A 93 4.02 -3.80 14.49
C PHE A 93 4.88 -3.06 13.44
N PRO A 94 5.71 -3.76 12.62
CA PRO A 94 6.64 -3.12 11.67
C PRO A 94 5.91 -2.41 10.51
N GLU A 95 4.69 -2.85 10.20
CA GLU A 95 3.91 -2.37 9.06
C GLU A 95 3.04 -1.16 9.41
N ARG A 96 3.27 -0.52 10.57
CA ARG A 96 2.51 0.66 11.03
C ARG A 96 2.42 1.76 9.97
N SER A 97 3.51 2.02 9.27
CA SER A 97 3.56 3.01 8.19
C SER A 97 2.72 2.60 6.98
N ARG A 98 2.64 1.31 6.65
CA ARG A 98 1.77 0.81 5.56
C ARG A 98 0.31 0.87 5.98
N LEU A 99 -0.01 0.43 7.20
CA LEU A 99 -1.37 0.51 7.75
C LEU A 99 -1.88 1.95 7.77
N ARG A 100 -1.01 2.93 8.07
CA ARG A 100 -1.38 4.35 7.99
C ARG A 100 -1.82 4.75 6.59
N ARG A 101 -1.13 4.30 5.53
CA ARG A 101 -1.53 4.58 4.14
C ARG A 101 -2.86 3.93 3.79
N GLU A 102 -3.14 2.74 4.32
CA GLU A 102 -4.46 2.12 4.17
C GLU A 102 -5.54 2.95 4.88
N ALA A 103 -5.29 3.43 6.09
CA ALA A 103 -6.22 4.31 6.80
C ALA A 103 -6.47 5.64 6.05
N GLU A 104 -5.45 6.20 5.39
CA GLU A 104 -5.59 7.35 4.51
C GLU A 104 -6.45 7.02 3.28
N TYR A 105 -6.24 5.86 2.65
CA TYR A 105 -7.03 5.39 1.51
C TYR A 105 -8.51 5.18 1.86
N PHE A 106 -8.80 4.56 3.00
CA PHE A 106 -10.17 4.34 3.47
C PHE A 106 -10.82 5.59 4.09
N MET A 107 -10.13 6.74 4.08
CA MET A 107 -10.60 8.01 4.64
C MET A 107 -10.96 7.90 6.13
N LEU A 108 -10.05 7.35 6.94
CA LEU A 108 -10.22 7.17 8.39
C LEU A 108 -9.30 8.13 9.17
N PRO A 109 -9.65 9.42 9.32
CA PRO A 109 -8.75 10.45 9.84
C PRO A 109 -8.31 10.20 11.29
N GLU A 110 -9.21 9.69 12.14
CA GLU A 110 -8.87 9.36 13.53
C GLU A 110 -7.87 8.21 13.61
N LEU A 111 -8.02 7.19 12.76
CA LEU A 111 -7.09 6.07 12.70
C LEU A 111 -5.70 6.53 12.22
N VAL A 112 -5.65 7.42 11.22
CA VAL A 112 -4.39 8.04 10.77
C VAL A 112 -3.71 8.80 11.90
N LYS A 113 -4.47 9.55 12.70
CA LYS A 113 -3.95 10.27 13.88
C LYS A 113 -3.40 9.31 14.94
N MET A 114 -4.07 8.19 15.21
CA MET A 114 -3.57 7.17 16.14
C MET A 114 -2.31 6.47 15.64
N LEU A 115 -2.16 6.31 14.32
CA LEU A 115 -1.01 5.69 13.67
C LEU A 115 0.17 6.65 13.47
N ALA A 116 -0.04 7.96 13.62
CA ALA A 116 1.01 8.97 13.54
C ALA A 116 2.17 8.62 14.51
N PRO A 117 3.42 8.95 14.15
CA PRO A 117 4.54 8.80 15.06
C PRO A 117 4.28 9.70 16.27
N LYS A 118 4.27 9.13 17.47
CA LYS A 118 4.36 9.92 18.69
C LYS A 118 5.74 10.54 18.68
N LEU A 119 5.84 11.80 18.30
CA LEU A 119 7.03 12.63 18.54
C LEU A 119 7.15 12.73 20.07
N SER A 120 7.85 11.79 20.68
CA SER A 120 8.31 11.93 22.05
C SER A 120 9.18 13.19 22.08
N LYS A 121 8.70 14.23 22.77
CA LYS A 121 9.55 15.28 23.33
C LYS A 121 10.49 14.62 24.34
N GLN A 122 11.51 13.93 23.83
CA GLN A 122 12.66 13.43 24.58
C GLN A 122 13.91 13.63 23.73
N ASN A 123 14.14 14.88 23.30
CA ASN A 123 15.45 15.38 22.86
C ASN A 123 15.80 16.67 23.65
N SER A 124 15.45 16.70 24.94
CA SER A 124 15.89 17.76 25.86
C SER A 124 16.90 17.16 26.83
N LEU A 125 18.10 16.91 26.35
CA LEU A 125 19.29 16.77 27.18
C LEU A 125 20.34 17.67 26.54
N GLY A 126 20.63 18.76 27.24
CA GLY A 126 21.48 19.84 26.75
C GLY A 126 22.93 19.40 26.58
N ASP A 127 23.60 20.07 25.65
CA ASP A 127 25.04 20.19 25.61
C ASP A 127 25.39 21.67 25.62
N ASP A 128 26.33 21.98 26.51
CA ASP A 128 26.73 23.28 27.03
C ASP A 128 27.20 24.31 25.97
N PRO A 129 26.96 25.62 26.20
CA PRO A 129 27.61 26.66 25.42
C PRO A 129 29.11 26.65 25.71
N CYS A 130 29.89 26.07 24.79
CA CYS A 130 31.35 26.13 24.82
C CYS A 130 31.78 27.61 24.73
N GLN A 131 32.11 28.22 25.87
CA GLN A 131 32.77 29.52 25.93
C GLN A 131 34.14 29.38 25.28
N SER A 132 34.30 29.95 24.09
CA SER A 132 35.61 30.15 23.50
C SER A 132 36.16 31.46 24.05
N ASP A 133 37.06 31.33 25.03
CA ASP A 133 37.92 32.40 25.55
C ASP A 133 38.77 33.00 24.39
N PRO A 134 38.98 34.32 24.33
CA PRO A 134 39.81 34.94 23.30
C PRO A 134 41.30 34.98 23.69
N GLU A 135 42.13 34.97 22.64
CA GLU A 135 43.57 35.31 22.61
C GLU A 135 44.57 34.24 23.08
N GLU A 136 45.45 33.80 22.17
CA GLU A 136 46.80 34.38 22.13
C GLU A 136 47.52 34.11 20.79
N LEU A 137 48.52 34.95 20.53
CA LEU A 137 49.15 35.23 19.24
C LEU A 137 50.31 34.29 18.85
N SER A 138 50.43 34.11 17.52
CA SER A 138 51.69 34.01 16.71
C SER A 138 52.53 32.70 16.74
N PRO A 139 53.55 32.53 15.88
CA PRO A 139 53.51 32.40 14.41
C PRO A 139 54.39 31.22 13.89
N ASN A 140 54.28 30.87 12.59
CA ASN A 140 55.39 30.57 11.64
C ASN A 140 55.08 29.49 10.58
N ALA A 141 55.54 29.80 9.34
CA ALA A 141 55.95 29.02 8.17
C ALA A 141 55.51 27.53 8.04
N ASP A 142 55.15 26.98 6.88
CA ASP A 142 55.80 27.15 5.58
C ASP A 142 54.90 26.62 4.43
N ALA A 143 55.30 26.94 3.21
CA ALA A 143 54.66 26.64 1.95
C ALA A 143 54.50 25.14 1.63
N THR A 144 53.46 24.80 0.89
CA THR A 144 53.61 24.22 -0.47
C THR A 144 52.23 24.04 -1.13
N ARG A 145 52.16 24.52 -2.36
CA ARG A 145 50.99 24.55 -3.23
C ARG A 145 51.17 23.42 -4.22
N ASN A 146 50.23 22.48 -4.34
CA ASN A 146 50.20 21.58 -5.49
C ASN A 146 48.82 21.59 -6.14
N LEU A 147 48.81 22.05 -7.38
CA LEU A 147 47.66 22.32 -8.22
C LEU A 147 47.21 21.04 -8.92
N THR A 148 45.91 20.81 -8.82
CA THR A 148 45.11 19.88 -9.63
C THR A 148 45.07 20.31 -11.10
N SER A 149 45.37 19.39 -12.02
CA SER A 149 44.84 19.45 -13.39
C SER A 149 44.79 18.05 -14.01
N ALA A 150 43.59 17.47 -14.05
CA ALA A 150 43.29 16.26 -14.82
C ALA A 150 42.59 16.70 -16.12
N SER A 151 43.22 16.41 -17.26
CA SER A 151 42.63 16.59 -18.59
C SER A 151 42.43 15.19 -19.18
N ALA A 152 41.18 14.80 -19.38
CA ALA A 152 40.80 13.54 -20.01
C ALA A 152 40.69 13.74 -21.53
N THR A 153 41.46 12.97 -22.30
CA THR A 153 41.32 12.87 -23.75
C THR A 153 41.08 11.39 -24.10
N ILE A 154 39.93 11.12 -24.72
CA ILE A 154 39.53 9.83 -25.27
C ILE A 154 39.82 9.84 -26.76
N PRO A 155 40.43 8.79 -27.33
CA PRO A 155 40.24 8.47 -28.74
C PRO A 155 39.58 7.11 -28.93
N SER A 156 38.50 7.12 -29.69
CA SER A 156 37.88 5.97 -30.35
C SER A 156 38.74 5.55 -31.54
N THR A 157 39.02 4.25 -31.73
CA THR A 157 39.20 3.67 -33.07
C THR A 157 38.83 2.18 -33.08
N MET A 158 38.34 1.79 -34.26
CA MET A 158 37.60 0.61 -34.66
C MET A 158 38.48 -0.49 -35.28
N ALA A 159 37.83 -1.65 -35.55
CA ALA A 159 38.18 -2.76 -36.45
C ALA A 159 38.66 -4.04 -35.75
N GLY A 160 38.18 -5.25 -36.05
CA GLY A 160 37.23 -5.73 -37.05
C GLY A 160 37.45 -7.23 -37.29
N GLY A 161 36.44 -7.93 -37.82
CA GLY A 161 36.65 -9.14 -38.64
C GLY A 161 36.05 -10.48 -38.17
N PRO A 162 35.78 -11.42 -39.11
CA PRO A 162 34.41 -11.90 -39.35
C PRO A 162 34.27 -13.42 -39.61
N GLY A 163 33.03 -13.84 -39.94
CA GLY A 163 32.70 -15.06 -40.70
C GLY A 163 31.78 -16.02 -39.94
N GLY A 164 30.66 -16.56 -40.45
CA GLY A 164 30.06 -16.61 -41.79
C GLY A 164 29.21 -17.90 -41.82
N ALA A 165 27.87 -17.78 -41.85
CA ALA A 165 26.98 -18.10 -42.98
C ALA A 165 26.68 -19.61 -43.18
N VAL A 166 25.40 -20.00 -43.32
CA VAL A 166 24.72 -20.15 -44.64
C VAL A 166 23.24 -20.63 -44.53
N THR A 167 22.36 -19.91 -45.25
CA THR A 167 21.29 -20.35 -46.22
C THR A 167 20.21 -21.36 -45.78
N ALA A 168 18.95 -21.41 -46.26
CA ALA A 168 18.08 -20.79 -47.27
C ALA A 168 16.64 -21.12 -46.80
N GLY A 169 15.48 -20.63 -47.26
CA GLY A 169 15.05 -19.90 -48.44
C GLY A 169 13.53 -20.19 -48.62
N ALA A 170 12.82 -19.23 -49.22
CA ALA A 170 11.53 -19.33 -49.91
C ALA A 170 10.22 -19.60 -49.13
N GLY A 171 9.22 -18.73 -49.39
CA GLY A 171 7.89 -19.22 -49.82
C GLY A 171 6.66 -18.81 -49.01
N ALA A 172 5.92 -17.84 -49.57
CA ALA A 172 4.46 -17.78 -49.69
C ALA A 172 3.52 -17.74 -48.45
N ALA A 173 2.80 -16.61 -48.37
CA ALA A 173 1.35 -16.42 -48.15
C ALA A 173 0.46 -17.57 -47.63
N GLY A 174 -0.45 -17.21 -46.71
CA GLY A 174 -1.83 -17.74 -46.74
C GLY A 174 -2.40 -18.24 -45.41
N THR A 175 -3.38 -17.50 -44.92
CA THR A 175 -4.64 -17.95 -44.28
C THR A 175 -4.64 -18.69 -42.93
N ASP A 176 -5.48 -18.15 -42.05
CA ASP A 176 -6.15 -18.78 -40.91
C ASP A 176 -6.41 -20.28 -41.03
N VAL A 177 -6.36 -20.98 -39.88
CA VAL A 177 -7.45 -21.83 -39.33
C VAL A 177 -6.88 -22.91 -38.42
N ARG A 178 -7.34 -22.88 -37.16
CA ARG A 178 -7.64 -24.01 -36.24
C ARG A 178 -6.67 -25.20 -36.22
N ARG A 179 -6.14 -25.52 -35.03
CA ARG A 179 -6.51 -26.76 -34.31
C ARG A 179 -5.90 -26.87 -32.93
N ALA A 180 -6.75 -27.33 -32.02
CA ALA A 180 -6.40 -27.93 -30.74
C ALA A 180 -5.38 -29.09 -30.89
N GLY A 181 -4.59 -29.34 -29.85
CA GLY A 181 -3.92 -30.63 -29.72
C GLY A 181 -2.86 -30.80 -28.62
N PHE A 182 -3.29 -31.37 -27.49
CA PHE A 182 -2.67 -32.43 -26.66
C PHE A 182 -1.25 -32.35 -26.05
N ILE A 183 -1.12 -33.17 -25.00
CA ILE A 183 -0.18 -33.19 -23.87
C ILE A 183 0.86 -34.32 -24.02
N THR A 184 1.97 -34.20 -23.29
CA THR A 184 2.79 -35.27 -22.65
C THR A 184 4.16 -35.51 -23.30
N ILE A 185 5.22 -35.49 -22.47
CA ILE A 185 6.17 -36.60 -22.20
C ILE A 185 7.29 -36.06 -21.30
N GLY A 186 7.51 -36.76 -20.18
CA GLY A 186 8.47 -36.37 -19.14
C GLY A 186 9.93 -36.65 -19.48
N TYR A 187 10.81 -36.16 -18.63
CA TYR A 187 12.22 -36.57 -18.61
C TYR A 187 12.62 -37.01 -17.21
N ARG A 188 13.08 -38.27 -17.15
CA ARG A 188 13.81 -38.88 -16.06
C ARG A 188 15.28 -38.52 -16.26
N GLY A 189 15.93 -38.05 -15.20
CA GLY A 189 17.36 -37.79 -15.10
C GLY A 189 17.69 -37.44 -13.68
#